data_AF-A0A7C0Y2L7-F1
#
_entry.id   AF-A0A7C0Y2L7-F1
#
_cell.length_a   1.000
_cell.length_b   1.000
_cell.length_c   1.000
_cell.angle_alpha   90.00
_cell.angle_beta   90.00
_cell.angle_gamma   90.00
#
_symmetry.space_group_name_H-M   'P 1'
#
loop_
_entity.id
_entity.type
_entity.pdbx_description
1 polymer ?
#
loop_
_entity_poly.entity_id
_entity_poly.type
_entity_poly.pdbx_seq_one_letter_code
_entity_poly.pdbx_strand_id
1 'polypeptide(L)'
;MPDKYLKPWELLLMILILSGLMMLSAAQASYGFQPRYRANNSIHLYQAGLAGFTKRRAITINNLGPALTDYQVLIKVDYDSDMQVDFGDLRFTDSDGVTELNYWIMEKTDSTVAYVWVKVPSIPGSGTKTIYMYYGNPSVSSTSNGEETFDFFDDFGVDSTLNTDKWDEIEIGATIDWSSNEYVEVSGSGGENWIIGTKQSYPVNFVAEFKIDIVSFSGGTRKFMFQTYDETDSVVGYPLNWGKYDWTDGPDGDLLTGVRWFKVILKSDGWSVYSRTSLDSSWSPWRSDSWSQDFLKPALRHFTGSPSISGSLTERWYYYFHRKYASIEPTTSIGVE
;
A
#
# COMPACT_ATOMS: atom_id res chain seq x y z
N MET A 1 -19.19 -60.37 12.19
CA MET A 1 -18.74 -59.07 11.64
C MET A 1 -19.70 -58.70 10.52
N PRO A 2 -20.16 -57.44 10.44
CA PRO A 2 -21.49 -57.10 9.94
C PRO A 2 -21.62 -57.11 8.41
N ASP A 3 -22.85 -57.39 7.98
CA ASP A 3 -23.38 -57.34 6.62
C ASP A 3 -23.10 -56.02 5.90
N LYS A 4 -22.61 -56.10 4.65
CA LYS A 4 -22.47 -55.00 3.69
C LYS A 4 -23.41 -55.18 2.50
N TYR A 5 -24.68 -55.50 2.74
CA TYR A 5 -25.70 -55.43 1.69
C TYR A 5 -26.33 -54.04 1.70
N LEU A 6 -26.23 -53.35 0.56
CA LEU A 6 -26.87 -52.05 0.31
C LEU A 6 -28.38 -52.15 0.53
N LYS A 7 -29.00 -51.09 1.06
CA LYS A 7 -30.45 -51.10 1.33
C LYS A 7 -31.24 -51.01 0.00
N PRO A 8 -32.46 -51.56 -0.08
CA PRO A 8 -33.24 -51.62 -1.33
C PRO A 8 -33.48 -50.29 -2.04
N TRP A 9 -33.46 -49.16 -1.31
CA TRP A 9 -33.62 -47.82 -1.88
C TRP A 9 -32.33 -47.26 -2.52
N GLU A 10 -31.15 -47.75 -2.11
CA GLU A 10 -29.86 -47.41 -2.74
C GLU A 10 -29.70 -48.12 -4.09
N LEU A 11 -30.27 -49.32 -4.24
CA LEU A 11 -30.36 -50.02 -5.54
C LEU A 11 -31.29 -49.29 -6.52
N LEU A 12 -32.39 -48.69 -6.04
CA LEU A 12 -33.34 -47.94 -6.87
C LEU A 12 -32.70 -46.63 -7.40
N LEU A 13 -31.86 -45.97 -6.59
CA LEU A 13 -31.11 -44.78 -7.01
C LEU A 13 -30.02 -45.12 -8.05
N MET A 14 -29.33 -46.25 -7.91
CA MET A 14 -28.35 -46.71 -8.91
C MET A 14 -29.00 -47.13 -10.24
N ILE A 15 -30.19 -47.74 -10.22
CA ILE A 15 -30.93 -48.12 -11.45
C ILE A 15 -31.47 -46.89 -12.18
N LEU A 16 -31.88 -45.82 -11.48
CA LEU A 16 -32.29 -44.56 -12.09
C LEU A 16 -31.10 -43.80 -12.73
N ILE A 17 -29.91 -43.87 -12.14
CA ILE A 17 -28.69 -43.24 -12.68
C ILE A 17 -28.17 -44.02 -13.90
N LEU A 18 -28.23 -45.35 -13.89
CA LEU A 18 -27.80 -46.19 -15.02
C LEU A 18 -28.80 -46.18 -16.20
N SER A 19 -30.10 -46.08 -15.94
CA SER A 19 -31.12 -45.95 -17.01
C SER A 19 -31.10 -44.56 -17.67
N GLY A 20 -30.78 -43.51 -16.92
CA GLY A 20 -30.55 -42.17 -17.47
C GLY A 20 -29.32 -42.08 -18.38
N LEU A 21 -28.23 -42.79 -18.03
CA LEU A 21 -27.02 -42.84 -18.87
C LEU A 21 -27.17 -43.77 -20.10
N MET A 22 -27.94 -44.86 -20.01
CA MET A 22 -28.15 -45.76 -21.17
C MET A 22 -29.14 -45.23 -22.22
N MET A 23 -30.03 -44.29 -21.86
CA MET A 23 -30.88 -43.63 -22.87
C MET A 23 -30.14 -42.61 -23.73
N LEU A 24 -28.89 -42.26 -23.40
CA LEU A 24 -28.09 -41.34 -24.21
C LEU A 24 -27.20 -42.04 -25.26
N SER A 25 -27.11 -43.38 -25.27
CA SER A 25 -26.28 -44.11 -26.24
C SER A 25 -27.07 -45.00 -27.22
N ALA A 26 -28.39 -45.10 -27.11
CA ALA A 26 -29.21 -45.97 -27.97
C ALA A 26 -30.09 -45.23 -29.01
N ALA A 27 -30.04 -43.89 -29.08
CA ALA A 27 -30.81 -43.10 -30.05
C ALA A 27 -29.95 -42.65 -31.25
N GLN A 28 -29.19 -43.56 -31.86
CA GLN A 28 -28.52 -43.32 -33.14
C GLN A 28 -28.54 -44.57 -34.01
N ALA A 29 -29.74 -45.08 -34.31
CA ALA A 29 -29.95 -45.92 -35.47
C ALA A 29 -31.40 -45.84 -35.95
N SER A 30 -31.56 -45.38 -37.20
CA SER A 30 -32.71 -45.54 -38.10
C SER A 30 -33.84 -44.49 -38.07
N TYR A 31 -34.05 -43.90 -39.26
CA TYR A 31 -35.18 -43.10 -39.76
C TYR A 31 -35.33 -41.62 -39.33
N GLY A 32 -34.63 -40.76 -40.08
CA GLY A 32 -35.32 -39.84 -41.00
C GLY A 32 -36.23 -38.74 -40.44
N PHE A 33 -35.82 -37.98 -39.42
CA PHE A 33 -36.29 -36.61 -39.22
C PHE A 33 -35.29 -35.85 -38.35
N GLN A 34 -34.74 -34.72 -38.83
CA GLN A 34 -33.81 -33.88 -38.05
C GLN A 34 -34.58 -32.63 -37.57
N PRO A 35 -35.06 -32.56 -36.32
CA PRO A 35 -35.36 -31.27 -35.74
C PRO A 35 -34.01 -30.61 -35.43
N ARG A 36 -33.75 -29.47 -36.08
CA ARG A 36 -32.58 -28.63 -35.78
C ARG A 36 -32.72 -28.04 -34.38
N TYR A 37 -32.31 -28.79 -33.37
CA TYR A 37 -31.91 -28.21 -32.09
C TYR A 37 -30.38 -28.22 -32.02
N ARG A 38 -29.78 -27.09 -32.40
CA ARG A 38 -28.39 -26.80 -32.04
C ARG A 38 -28.35 -26.59 -30.54
N ALA A 39 -27.96 -27.61 -29.78
CA ALA A 39 -27.51 -27.43 -28.41
C ALA A 39 -26.13 -26.76 -28.44
N ASN A 40 -26.10 -25.45 -28.61
CA ASN A 40 -24.92 -24.64 -28.30
C ASN A 40 -24.91 -24.35 -26.79
N ASN A 41 -24.83 -25.38 -25.96
CA ASN A 41 -24.54 -25.20 -24.54
C ASN A 41 -23.07 -25.55 -24.29
N SER A 42 -22.19 -24.68 -24.80
CA SER A 42 -20.95 -24.42 -24.07
C SER A 42 -21.38 -23.80 -22.75
N ILE A 43 -21.42 -24.57 -21.67
CA ILE A 43 -21.45 -23.98 -20.33
C ILE A 43 -20.08 -23.33 -20.16
N HIS A 44 -19.97 -22.08 -20.58
CA HIS A 44 -18.94 -21.19 -20.09
C HIS A 44 -19.27 -21.02 -18.61
N LEU A 45 -18.60 -21.79 -17.75
CA LEU A 45 -18.44 -21.40 -16.36
C LEU A 45 -17.65 -20.09 -16.43
N TYR A 46 -18.36 -18.97 -16.56
CA TYR A 46 -17.75 -17.67 -16.27
C TYR A 46 -17.25 -17.81 -14.85
N GLN A 47 -15.93 -17.71 -14.66
CA GLN A 47 -15.37 -17.39 -13.35
C GLN A 47 -16.15 -16.16 -12.89
N ALA A 48 -17.10 -16.34 -11.98
CA ALA A 48 -17.92 -15.25 -11.51
C ALA A 48 -16.95 -14.25 -10.89
N GLY A 49 -16.84 -13.06 -11.48
CA GLY A 49 -16.08 -11.97 -10.87
C GLY A 49 -16.73 -11.56 -9.55
N LEU A 50 -16.19 -10.53 -8.91
CA LEU A 50 -16.78 -10.01 -7.67
C LEU A 50 -18.25 -9.60 -7.91
N ALA A 51 -19.15 -10.16 -7.10
CA ALA A 51 -20.58 -9.94 -7.24
C ALA A 51 -20.93 -8.45 -7.06
N GLY A 52 -21.82 -7.92 -7.91
CA GLY A 52 -22.26 -6.53 -7.86
C GLY A 52 -21.34 -5.53 -8.58
N PHE A 53 -20.13 -5.93 -8.97
CA PHE A 53 -19.25 -5.11 -9.80
C PHE A 53 -19.54 -5.36 -11.28
N THR A 54 -19.77 -4.27 -12.01
CA THR A 54 -20.14 -4.34 -13.43
C THR A 54 -18.96 -4.20 -14.37
N LYS A 55 -17.84 -3.65 -13.89
CA LYS A 55 -16.61 -3.42 -14.65
C LYS A 55 -15.40 -4.07 -13.98
N ARG A 56 -14.43 -4.45 -14.82
CA ARG A 56 -13.15 -5.02 -14.40
C ARG A 56 -12.06 -4.71 -15.42
N ARG A 57 -10.89 -4.27 -14.95
CA ARG A 57 -9.67 -4.15 -15.77
C ARG A 57 -8.57 -5.05 -15.22
N ALA A 58 -7.78 -5.64 -16.11
CA ALA A 58 -6.56 -6.36 -15.72
C ALA A 58 -5.45 -5.35 -15.39
N ILE A 59 -4.66 -5.63 -14.37
CA ILE A 59 -3.44 -4.88 -14.05
C ILE A 59 -2.26 -5.84 -14.23
N THR A 60 -1.33 -5.46 -15.09
CA THR A 60 -0.08 -6.20 -15.28
C THR A 60 1.02 -5.57 -14.44
N ILE A 61 1.60 -6.40 -13.57
CA ILE A 61 2.77 -6.08 -12.77
C ILE A 61 3.97 -6.77 -13.43
N ASN A 62 4.97 -6.00 -13.83
CA ASN A 62 6.21 -6.50 -14.40
C ASN A 62 7.36 -6.36 -13.39
N ASN A 63 7.97 -7.49 -13.03
CA ASN A 63 9.05 -7.58 -12.06
C ASN A 63 10.31 -8.14 -12.73
N LEU A 64 11.32 -7.29 -12.88
CA LEU A 64 12.62 -7.67 -13.45
C LEU A 64 13.62 -8.19 -12.39
N GLY A 65 13.25 -8.10 -11.11
CA GLY A 65 14.07 -8.54 -9.98
C GLY A 65 13.76 -9.97 -9.52
N PRO A 66 14.24 -10.35 -8.33
CA PRO A 66 13.88 -11.61 -7.66
C PRO A 66 12.37 -11.72 -7.39
N ALA A 67 11.90 -12.92 -7.07
CA ALA A 67 10.51 -13.12 -6.64
C ALA A 67 10.22 -12.33 -5.35
N LEU A 68 9.01 -11.78 -5.26
CA LEU A 68 8.55 -10.97 -4.14
C LEU A 68 7.31 -11.62 -3.51
N THR A 69 7.20 -11.52 -2.19
CA THR A 69 6.10 -12.08 -1.39
C THR A 69 5.50 -10.97 -0.53
N ASP A 70 4.17 -10.91 -0.46
CA ASP A 70 3.39 -9.86 0.21
C ASP A 70 3.91 -8.45 -0.09
N TYR A 71 4.16 -8.18 -1.36
CA TYR A 71 4.79 -6.95 -1.81
C TYR A 71 3.75 -5.90 -2.20
N GLN A 72 3.95 -4.66 -1.76
CA GLN A 72 3.06 -3.54 -2.07
C GLN A 72 3.48 -2.86 -3.37
N VAL A 73 2.56 -2.79 -4.33
CA VAL A 73 2.77 -2.07 -5.60
C VAL A 73 1.89 -0.82 -5.66
N LEU A 74 2.43 0.28 -6.17
CA LEU A 74 1.67 1.52 -6.40
C LEU A 74 1.04 1.49 -7.79
N ILE A 75 -0.26 1.80 -7.85
CA ILE A 75 -1.04 1.86 -9.09
C ILE A 75 -1.66 3.25 -9.18
N LYS A 76 -1.47 3.92 -10.32
CA LYS A 76 -2.18 5.14 -10.68
C LYS A 76 -3.45 4.76 -11.44
N VAL A 77 -4.60 5.06 -10.87
CA VAL A 77 -5.93 4.77 -11.42
C VAL A 77 -6.54 6.08 -11.91
N ASP A 78 -6.67 6.23 -13.22
CA ASP A 78 -7.43 7.34 -13.79
C ASP A 78 -8.93 7.10 -13.62
N TYR A 79 -9.68 8.16 -13.38
CA TYR A 79 -11.13 8.08 -13.20
C TYR A 79 -11.83 7.55 -14.45
N ASP A 80 -12.80 6.67 -14.22
CA ASP A 80 -13.76 6.23 -15.22
C ASP A 80 -15.17 6.65 -14.78
N SER A 81 -16.04 7.02 -15.71
CA SER A 81 -17.41 7.45 -15.40
C SER A 81 -18.27 6.37 -14.73
N ASP A 82 -17.88 5.09 -14.83
CA ASP A 82 -18.54 4.01 -14.11
C ASP A 82 -18.07 3.89 -12.64
N MET A 83 -16.96 4.53 -12.26
CA MET A 83 -16.47 4.55 -10.86
C MET A 83 -17.25 5.55 -10.02
N GLN A 84 -17.31 5.32 -8.70
CA GLN A 84 -17.72 6.36 -7.77
C GLN A 84 -16.75 7.54 -7.82
N VAL A 85 -17.28 8.76 -7.67
CA VAL A 85 -16.52 10.03 -7.73
C VAL A 85 -15.32 10.02 -6.79
N ASP A 86 -15.46 9.39 -5.63
CA ASP A 86 -14.47 9.31 -4.57
C ASP A 86 -13.59 8.05 -4.62
N PHE A 87 -13.73 7.22 -5.66
CA PHE A 87 -13.10 5.90 -5.83
C PHE A 87 -13.49 4.87 -4.74
N GLY A 88 -14.62 5.07 -4.05
CA GLY A 88 -15.08 4.19 -2.98
C GLY A 88 -15.41 2.76 -3.43
N ASP A 89 -15.67 2.54 -4.72
CA ASP A 89 -16.00 1.24 -5.27
C ASP A 89 -14.80 0.47 -5.85
N LEU A 90 -13.56 0.93 -5.68
CA LEU A 90 -12.43 0.13 -6.12
C LEU A 90 -12.33 -1.17 -5.32
N ARG A 91 -12.13 -2.30 -6.01
CA ARG A 91 -11.69 -3.57 -5.40
C ARG A 91 -10.56 -4.17 -6.21
N PHE A 92 -9.65 -4.86 -5.54
CA PHE A 92 -8.54 -5.55 -6.19
C PHE A 92 -8.60 -7.03 -5.86
N THR A 93 -8.34 -7.89 -6.85
CA THR A 93 -8.25 -9.34 -6.63
C THR A 93 -6.99 -9.91 -7.23
N ASP A 94 -6.56 -11.06 -6.72
CA ASP A 94 -5.48 -11.84 -7.34
C ASP A 94 -5.90 -12.38 -8.73
N SER A 95 -5.00 -13.12 -9.39
CA SER A 95 -5.14 -13.68 -10.74
C SER A 95 -6.33 -14.61 -10.94
N ASP A 96 -6.94 -15.11 -9.88
CA ASP A 96 -8.15 -15.93 -9.93
C ASP A 96 -9.43 -15.09 -10.12
N GLY A 97 -9.34 -13.76 -10.01
CA GLY A 97 -10.45 -12.84 -10.16
C GLY A 97 -11.40 -12.78 -8.97
N VAL A 98 -11.14 -13.48 -7.86
CA VAL A 98 -12.08 -13.60 -6.73
C VAL A 98 -11.43 -13.43 -5.35
N THR A 99 -10.14 -13.74 -5.22
CA THR A 99 -9.42 -13.54 -3.96
C THR A 99 -9.10 -12.05 -3.80
N GLU A 100 -9.84 -11.36 -2.94
CA GLU A 100 -9.63 -9.93 -2.67
C GLU A 100 -8.24 -9.66 -2.07
N LEU A 101 -7.65 -8.54 -2.47
CA LEU A 101 -6.34 -8.06 -2.03
C LEU A 101 -6.51 -6.79 -1.18
N ASN A 102 -5.73 -6.70 -0.11
CA ASN A 102 -5.65 -5.49 0.70
C ASN A 102 -5.04 -4.36 -0.12
N TYR A 103 -5.61 -3.17 0.02
CA TYR A 103 -5.17 -1.98 -0.67
C TYR A 103 -5.36 -0.75 0.19
N TRP A 104 -4.66 0.32 -0.15
CA TRP A 104 -4.82 1.62 0.46
C TRP A 104 -4.83 2.72 -0.60
N ILE A 105 -5.90 3.52 -0.62
CA ILE A 105 -5.99 4.75 -1.41
C ILE A 105 -5.17 5.81 -0.69
N MET A 106 -3.93 5.97 -1.12
CA MET A 106 -2.96 6.89 -0.49
C MET A 106 -3.31 8.36 -0.77
N GLU A 107 -3.63 8.66 -2.02
CA GLU A 107 -3.94 10.02 -2.48
C GLU A 107 -4.96 9.94 -3.60
N LYS A 108 -5.87 10.91 -3.65
CA LYS A 108 -6.82 11.01 -4.76
C LYS A 108 -7.22 12.45 -5.03
N THR A 109 -7.66 12.69 -6.26
CA THR A 109 -8.47 13.83 -6.64
C THR A 109 -9.75 13.27 -7.23
N ASP A 110 -10.87 13.55 -6.56
CA ASP A 110 -12.19 13.04 -6.94
C ASP A 110 -12.49 13.28 -8.42
N SER A 111 -13.10 12.28 -9.06
CA SER A 111 -13.38 12.24 -10.50
C SER A 111 -12.17 12.46 -11.42
N THR A 112 -10.93 12.35 -10.91
CA THR A 112 -9.72 12.58 -11.72
C THR A 112 -8.75 11.40 -11.63
N VAL A 113 -8.19 11.14 -10.45
CA VAL A 113 -7.13 10.15 -10.28
C VAL A 113 -7.05 9.65 -8.84
N ALA A 114 -6.70 8.38 -8.65
CA ALA A 114 -6.31 7.82 -7.36
C ALA A 114 -4.95 7.11 -7.46
N TYR A 115 -4.13 7.25 -6.41
CA TYR A 115 -2.88 6.53 -6.23
C TYR A 115 -3.11 5.47 -5.15
N VAL A 116 -3.09 4.21 -5.55
CA VAL A 116 -3.52 3.09 -4.73
C VAL A 116 -2.37 2.11 -4.55
N TRP A 117 -2.01 1.83 -3.31
CA TRP A 117 -1.11 0.72 -2.98
C TRP A 117 -1.92 -0.57 -2.88
N VAL A 118 -1.43 -1.66 -3.46
CA VAL A 118 -2.05 -2.98 -3.39
C VAL A 118 -1.02 -4.00 -2.91
N LYS A 119 -1.35 -4.76 -1.86
CA LYS A 119 -0.51 -5.84 -1.33
C LYS A 119 -0.74 -7.12 -2.13
N VAL A 120 0.30 -7.59 -2.81
CA VAL A 120 0.23 -8.77 -3.69
C VAL A 120 0.98 -9.93 -3.04
N PRO A 121 0.32 -11.07 -2.72
CA PRO A 121 0.92 -12.18 -1.99
C PRO A 121 2.13 -12.80 -2.68
N SER A 122 2.13 -12.85 -4.02
CA SER A 122 3.26 -13.40 -4.78
C SER A 122 3.39 -12.72 -6.15
N ILE A 123 4.58 -12.21 -6.43
CA ILE A 123 5.00 -11.69 -7.73
C ILE A 123 6.22 -12.52 -8.18
N PRO A 124 6.15 -13.19 -9.35
CA PRO A 124 7.27 -14.00 -9.82
C PRO A 124 8.49 -13.12 -10.13
N GLY A 125 9.68 -13.66 -9.94
CA GLY A 125 10.93 -13.01 -10.35
C GLY A 125 11.11 -13.09 -11.86
N SER A 126 11.74 -12.07 -12.44
CA SER A 126 11.99 -11.97 -13.89
C SER A 126 10.75 -12.30 -14.74
N GLY A 127 9.58 -11.78 -14.35
CA GLY A 127 8.30 -12.16 -14.94
C GLY A 127 7.17 -11.20 -14.65
N THR A 128 5.96 -11.61 -15.05
CA THR A 128 4.75 -10.80 -14.93
C THR A 128 3.71 -11.46 -14.03
N LYS A 129 2.99 -10.65 -13.26
CA LYS A 129 1.81 -11.04 -12.49
C LYS A 129 0.61 -10.24 -12.99
N THR A 130 -0.53 -10.90 -13.11
CA THR A 130 -1.82 -10.23 -13.38
C THR A 130 -2.65 -10.23 -12.12
N ILE A 131 -3.17 -9.06 -11.76
CA ILE A 131 -4.25 -8.89 -10.77
C ILE A 131 -5.41 -8.20 -11.48
N TYR A 132 -6.57 -8.11 -10.84
CA TYR A 132 -7.73 -7.40 -11.40
C TYR A 132 -8.17 -6.26 -10.51
N MET A 133 -8.59 -5.16 -11.13
CA MET A 133 -9.31 -4.07 -10.50
C MET A 133 -10.77 -4.11 -10.92
N TYR A 134 -11.68 -4.09 -9.96
CA TYR A 134 -13.13 -4.04 -10.14
C TYR A 134 -13.68 -2.68 -9.71
N TYR A 135 -14.75 -2.25 -10.38
CA TYR A 135 -15.48 -1.00 -10.13
C TYR A 135 -16.87 -1.09 -10.81
N GLY A 136 -17.65 -0.01 -10.80
CA GLY A 136 -19.00 0.00 -11.34
C GLY A 136 -20.02 -0.52 -10.35
N ASN A 137 -19.78 -0.33 -9.05
CA ASN A 137 -20.71 -0.68 -7.98
C ASN A 137 -20.98 0.55 -7.08
N PRO A 138 -22.05 1.32 -7.36
CA PRO A 138 -22.34 2.55 -6.61
C PRO A 138 -22.87 2.29 -5.19
N SER A 139 -23.09 1.03 -4.79
CA SER A 139 -23.73 0.69 -3.51
C SER A 139 -22.76 0.40 -2.36
N VAL A 140 -21.45 0.32 -2.65
CA VAL A 140 -20.43 -0.06 -1.66
C VAL A 140 -19.61 1.15 -1.21
N SER A 141 -19.11 1.11 0.03
CA SER A 141 -18.09 2.04 0.51
C SER A 141 -16.68 1.49 0.23
N SER A 142 -15.66 2.35 0.38
CA SER A 142 -14.27 1.92 0.31
C SER A 142 -13.96 0.87 1.38
N THR A 143 -13.09 -0.07 1.02
CA THR A 143 -12.43 -1.03 1.93
C THR A 143 -10.93 -0.76 2.04
N SER A 144 -10.49 0.42 1.61
CA SER A 144 -9.12 0.90 1.73
C SER A 144 -8.64 0.80 3.18
N ASN A 145 -7.51 0.12 3.40
CA ASN A 145 -6.96 -0.13 4.72
C ASN A 145 -5.42 -0.19 4.66
N GLY A 146 -4.76 0.83 5.22
CA GLY A 146 -3.30 0.91 5.30
C GLY A 146 -2.68 -0.15 6.21
N GLU A 147 -3.29 -0.42 7.37
CA GLU A 147 -2.81 -1.42 8.35
C GLU A 147 -2.65 -2.81 7.72
N GLU A 148 -3.63 -3.20 6.90
CA GLU A 148 -3.66 -4.50 6.25
C GLU A 148 -2.80 -4.57 4.97
N THR A 149 -2.38 -3.40 4.47
CA THR A 149 -1.60 -3.26 3.23
C THR A 149 -0.09 -3.25 3.52
N PHE A 150 0.35 -2.61 4.60
CA PHE A 150 1.77 -2.39 4.91
C PHE A 150 2.27 -3.22 6.10
N ASP A 151 3.59 -3.23 6.31
CA ASP A 151 4.19 -3.90 7.48
C ASP A 151 4.11 -3.00 8.73
N PHE A 152 3.99 -1.70 8.53
CA PHE A 152 3.66 -0.68 9.52
C PHE A 152 2.94 0.47 8.82
N PHE A 153 1.93 1.06 9.45
CA PHE A 153 1.14 2.14 8.89
C PHE A 153 0.65 3.10 9.97
N ASP A 154 0.58 4.38 9.63
CA ASP A 154 -0.14 5.41 10.36
C ASP A 154 -0.57 6.50 9.37
N ASP A 155 -1.82 6.94 9.41
CA ASP A 155 -2.31 8.06 8.60
C ASP A 155 -2.49 9.34 9.41
N PHE A 156 -2.30 9.32 10.73
CA PHE A 156 -2.44 10.44 11.67
C PHE A 156 -3.78 11.21 11.64
N GLY A 157 -4.59 11.09 10.59
CA GLY A 157 -5.68 11.99 10.25
C GLY A 157 -6.92 11.71 11.05
N VAL A 158 -7.22 10.47 11.43
CA VAL A 158 -8.45 10.18 12.21
C VAL A 158 -8.24 10.20 13.72
N ASP A 159 -7.00 10.41 14.16
CA ASP A 159 -6.59 10.29 15.54
C ASP A 159 -6.80 11.59 16.32
N SER A 160 -7.29 11.49 17.55
CA SER A 160 -7.38 12.65 18.47
C SER A 160 -6.12 12.84 19.33
N THR A 161 -5.20 11.87 19.31
CA THR A 161 -3.96 11.78 20.09
C THR A 161 -3.02 10.77 19.44
N LEU A 162 -1.72 10.82 19.77
CA LEU A 162 -0.75 9.82 19.32
C LEU A 162 -1.19 8.38 19.66
N ASN A 163 -1.14 7.48 18.68
CA ASN A 163 -1.35 6.06 18.89
C ASN A 163 -0.14 5.43 19.62
N THR A 164 -0.22 5.37 20.95
CA THR A 164 0.87 4.84 21.79
C THR A 164 1.04 3.32 21.73
N ASP A 165 0.15 2.60 21.05
CA ASP A 165 0.36 1.16 20.79
C ASP A 165 1.40 0.95 19.67
N LYS A 166 1.53 1.94 18.78
CA LYS A 166 2.47 1.93 17.64
C LYS A 166 3.73 2.73 17.90
N TRP A 167 3.61 3.86 18.60
CA TRP A 167 4.68 4.84 18.78
C TRP A 167 5.08 5.00 20.24
N ASP A 168 6.38 5.12 20.47
CA ASP A 168 6.94 5.68 21.69
C ASP A 168 7.18 7.17 21.49
N GLU A 169 6.67 7.98 22.42
CA GLU A 169 6.93 9.42 22.46
C GLU A 169 8.23 9.67 23.21
N ILE A 170 9.32 9.86 22.47
CA ILE A 170 10.70 9.88 22.99
C ILE A 170 11.07 11.26 23.56
N GLU A 171 10.61 12.33 22.91
CA GLU A 171 10.83 13.71 23.33
C GLU A 171 9.54 14.51 23.16
N ILE A 172 9.28 15.40 24.12
CA ILE A 172 8.06 16.22 24.18
C ILE A 172 8.47 17.66 24.41
N GLY A 173 8.16 18.53 23.45
CA GLY A 173 8.52 19.94 23.51
C GLY A 173 7.83 20.79 22.45
N ALA A 174 7.49 20.21 21.29
CA ALA A 174 6.67 20.89 20.29
C ALA A 174 5.18 20.93 20.68
N THR A 175 4.44 21.83 20.04
CA THR A 175 2.97 21.88 20.09
C THR A 175 2.39 20.97 19.01
N ILE A 176 1.49 20.06 19.41
CA ILE A 176 0.86 19.07 18.52
C ILE A 176 -0.64 19.36 18.43
N ASP A 177 -1.16 19.49 17.22
CA ASP A 177 -2.58 19.71 16.94
C ASP A 177 -3.17 18.55 16.11
N TRP A 178 -4.12 17.85 16.73
CA TRP A 178 -4.85 16.70 16.20
C TRP A 178 -6.27 17.08 15.71
N SER A 179 -6.53 18.37 15.43
CA SER A 179 -7.86 18.84 15.05
C SER A 179 -8.27 18.53 13.61
N SER A 180 -7.32 18.19 12.74
CA SER A 180 -7.55 17.83 11.34
C SER A 180 -7.92 16.35 11.22
N ASN A 181 -8.78 16.02 10.26
CA ASN A 181 -9.13 14.65 9.92
C ASN A 181 -8.17 14.00 8.88
N GLU A 182 -7.10 14.71 8.48
CA GLU A 182 -6.21 14.33 7.37
C GLU A 182 -4.72 14.29 7.76
N TYR A 183 -4.34 14.95 8.85
CA TYR A 183 -2.95 15.10 9.28
C TYR A 183 -2.87 15.50 10.75
N VAL A 184 -1.70 15.31 11.34
CA VAL A 184 -1.31 15.98 12.59
C VAL A 184 -0.44 17.20 12.26
N GLU A 185 -0.76 18.36 12.83
CA GLU A 185 0.07 19.56 12.71
C GLU A 185 1.03 19.66 13.90
N VAL A 186 2.31 19.84 13.60
CA VAL A 186 3.39 19.96 14.59
C VAL A 186 4.02 21.32 14.42
N SER A 187 4.10 22.08 15.50
CA SER A 187 4.70 23.41 15.49
C SER A 187 5.61 23.64 16.69
N GLY A 188 6.63 24.45 16.48
CA GLY A 188 7.50 24.85 17.57
C GLY A 188 8.47 25.96 17.22
N SER A 189 9.25 26.34 18.21
CA SER A 189 10.30 27.35 18.10
C SER A 189 11.42 27.15 19.10
N GLY A 190 12.57 27.80 18.88
CA GLY A 190 13.59 27.93 19.93
C GLY A 190 14.09 26.60 20.50
N GLY A 191 14.35 25.61 19.63
CA GLY A 191 14.91 24.32 20.01
C GLY A 191 13.91 23.31 20.56
N GLU A 192 12.62 23.62 20.52
CA GLU A 192 11.56 22.64 20.74
C GLU A 192 11.71 21.44 19.80
N ASN A 193 11.41 20.27 20.35
CA ASN A 193 11.61 18.96 19.74
C ASN A 193 10.37 18.11 19.99
N TRP A 194 10.02 17.26 19.04
CA TRP A 194 9.06 16.17 19.25
C TRP A 194 9.56 14.96 18.47
N ILE A 195 9.67 13.82 19.12
CA ILE A 195 10.15 12.59 18.49
C ILE A 195 9.16 11.49 18.80
N ILE A 196 8.64 10.87 17.74
CA ILE A 196 7.90 9.61 17.83
C ILE A 196 8.72 8.52 17.14
N GLY A 197 9.06 7.48 17.89
CA GLY A 197 9.78 6.31 17.39
C GLY A 197 8.86 5.11 17.30
N THR A 198 9.03 4.25 16.30
CA THR A 198 8.25 3.01 16.26
C THR A 198 8.57 2.19 17.51
N LYS A 199 7.52 1.69 18.18
CA LYS A 199 7.65 0.92 19.42
C LYS A 199 8.38 -0.40 19.21
N GLN A 200 8.22 -0.97 18.01
CA GLN A 200 8.87 -2.20 17.58
C GLN A 200 10.11 -1.89 16.74
N SER A 201 11.07 -2.82 16.78
CA SER A 201 12.20 -2.86 15.84
C SER A 201 11.85 -3.72 14.64
N TYR A 202 12.28 -3.29 13.46
CA TYR A 202 12.01 -3.96 12.18
C TYR A 202 13.31 -4.46 11.57
N PRO A 203 13.33 -5.67 10.98
CA PRO A 203 14.48 -6.10 10.20
C PRO A 203 14.72 -5.13 9.05
N VAL A 204 15.99 -4.80 8.78
CA VAL A 204 16.39 -3.96 7.65
C VAL A 204 15.97 -4.56 6.29
N ASN A 205 16.19 -3.81 5.21
CA ASN A 205 15.69 -4.04 3.86
C ASN A 205 14.18 -3.74 3.73
N PHE A 206 13.81 -2.55 4.19
CA PHE A 206 12.49 -1.98 3.98
C PHE A 206 12.61 -0.52 3.51
N VAL A 207 11.47 0.01 3.06
CA VAL A 207 11.33 1.39 2.62
C VAL A 207 10.34 2.08 3.54
N ALA A 208 10.77 3.16 4.18
CA ALA A 208 9.88 4.07 4.87
C ALA A 208 9.44 5.18 3.90
N GLU A 209 8.14 5.40 3.76
CA GLU A 209 7.61 6.53 2.99
C GLU A 209 6.61 7.33 3.83
N PHE A 210 6.63 8.65 3.63
CA PHE A 210 5.78 9.58 4.36
C PHE A 210 5.56 10.86 3.55
N LYS A 211 4.46 11.54 3.85
CA LYS A 211 4.10 12.83 3.26
C LYS A 211 4.05 13.90 4.33
N ILE A 212 4.73 15.01 4.06
CA ILE A 212 4.78 16.17 4.94
C ILE A 212 4.50 17.44 4.13
N ASP A 213 3.73 18.35 4.70
CA ASP A 213 3.65 19.74 4.24
C ASP A 213 4.46 20.64 5.18
N ILE A 214 5.48 21.29 4.65
CA ILE A 214 6.24 22.31 5.37
C ILE A 214 5.46 23.61 5.24
N VAL A 215 4.61 23.89 6.22
CA VAL A 215 3.68 25.03 6.21
C VAL A 215 4.45 26.35 6.33
N SER A 216 5.35 26.41 7.30
CA SER A 216 6.19 27.58 7.50
C SER A 216 7.45 27.23 8.29
N PHE A 217 8.49 28.03 8.10
CA PHE A 217 9.68 27.97 8.92
C PHE A 217 10.34 29.34 8.97
N SER A 218 11.15 29.55 9.99
CA SER A 218 11.98 30.74 10.10
C SER A 218 13.32 30.42 10.75
N GLY A 219 14.25 31.35 10.64
CA GLY A 219 15.58 31.22 11.23
C GLY A 219 16.50 30.28 10.45
N GLY A 220 17.79 30.35 10.75
CA GLY A 220 18.81 29.53 10.11
C GLY A 220 19.05 28.19 10.79
N THR A 221 18.21 27.75 11.73
CA THR A 221 18.53 26.57 12.53
C THR A 221 18.30 25.25 11.79
N ARG A 222 19.11 24.24 12.13
CA ARG A 222 18.94 22.86 11.68
C ARG A 222 17.59 22.29 12.08
N LYS A 223 16.96 21.59 11.14
CA LYS A 223 15.69 20.86 11.30
C LYS A 223 15.93 19.37 11.03
N PHE A 224 15.23 18.50 11.75
CA PHE A 224 15.25 17.05 11.54
C PHE A 224 13.84 16.57 11.27
N MET A 225 13.70 15.60 10.37
CA MET A 225 12.41 14.99 9.99
C MET A 225 12.39 13.48 10.22
N PHE A 226 13.54 12.83 10.07
CA PHE A 226 13.63 11.39 10.17
C PHE A 226 14.97 10.98 10.78
N GLN A 227 14.90 10.10 11.77
CA GLN A 227 16.05 9.50 12.41
C GLN A 227 15.79 8.02 12.68
N THR A 228 16.84 7.28 12.98
CA THR A 228 16.76 5.83 13.19
C THR A 228 17.50 5.45 14.46
N TYR A 229 16.88 4.57 15.23
CA TYR A 229 17.48 3.94 16.40
C TYR A 229 17.78 2.47 16.12
N ASP A 230 18.73 1.90 16.86
CA ASP A 230 18.88 0.45 16.95
C ASP A 230 17.93 -0.15 18.02
N GLU A 231 18.05 -1.46 18.23
CA GLU A 231 17.27 -2.20 19.23
C GLU A 231 17.56 -1.81 20.69
N THR A 232 18.64 -1.07 20.93
CA THR A 232 19.04 -0.57 22.26
C THR A 232 18.60 0.87 22.51
N ASP A 233 17.78 1.42 21.62
CA ASP A 233 17.34 2.82 21.62
C ASP A 233 18.49 3.83 21.47
N SER A 234 19.62 3.39 20.88
CA SER A 234 20.71 4.28 20.50
C SER A 234 20.50 4.83 19.10
N VAL A 235 20.74 6.13 18.91
CA VAL A 235 20.62 6.74 17.58
C VAL A 235 21.74 6.24 16.67
N VAL A 236 21.38 5.66 15.53
CA VAL A 236 22.33 5.14 14.53
C VAL A 236 22.37 5.93 13.23
N GLY A 237 21.41 6.85 13.02
CA GLY A 237 21.44 7.73 11.87
C GLY A 237 20.40 8.84 11.89
N TYR A 238 20.67 9.85 11.05
CA TYR A 238 19.78 10.97 10.78
C TYR A 238 19.50 11.10 9.28
N PRO A 239 18.80 10.12 8.65
CA PRO A 239 18.65 10.08 7.20
C PRO A 239 18.09 11.37 6.59
N LEU A 240 17.16 12.06 7.28
CA LEU A 240 16.58 13.32 6.78
C LEU A 240 16.69 14.44 7.81
N ASN A 241 17.51 15.43 7.47
CA ASN A 241 17.69 16.68 8.19
C ASN A 241 18.01 17.80 7.19
N TRP A 242 17.81 19.07 7.56
CA TRP A 242 18.00 20.21 6.66
C TRP A 242 18.22 21.52 7.44
N GLY A 243 18.38 22.64 6.74
CA GLY A 243 18.65 23.96 7.34
C GLY A 243 20.13 24.22 7.57
N LYS A 244 20.51 25.35 8.21
CA LYS A 244 21.93 25.71 8.35
C LYS A 244 22.61 24.97 9.49
N TYR A 245 23.81 24.48 9.20
CA TYR A 245 24.76 23.93 10.15
C TYR A 245 25.85 24.97 10.41
N ASP A 246 25.96 25.47 11.64
CA ASP A 246 27.00 26.43 12.05
C ASP A 246 27.15 27.62 11.06
N TRP A 247 26.01 28.24 10.71
CA TRP A 247 25.91 29.37 9.75
C TRP A 247 26.23 29.06 8.29
N THR A 248 26.58 27.82 7.96
CA THR A 248 26.68 27.31 6.59
C THR A 248 25.41 26.56 6.24
N ASP A 249 24.96 26.62 4.99
CA ASP A 249 23.86 25.77 4.56
C ASP A 249 24.25 24.31 4.88
N GLY A 250 23.36 23.61 5.57
CA GLY A 250 23.59 22.20 5.86
C GLY A 250 23.75 21.41 4.57
N PRO A 251 24.13 20.13 4.67
CA PRO A 251 24.46 19.31 3.50
C PRO A 251 23.37 19.26 2.42
N ASP A 252 22.13 19.64 2.75
CA ASP A 252 20.93 19.44 1.97
C ASP A 252 20.24 20.76 1.51
N GLY A 253 20.85 21.93 1.74
CA GLY A 253 20.28 23.24 1.36
C GLY A 253 19.04 23.66 2.18
N ASP A 254 18.27 24.62 1.64
CA ASP A 254 17.04 25.13 2.27
C ASP A 254 15.80 24.46 1.63
N LEU A 255 15.01 23.71 2.41
CA LEU A 255 13.73 23.16 1.95
C LEU A 255 12.73 24.31 1.80
N LEU A 256 12.20 24.48 0.60
CA LEU A 256 11.08 25.39 0.40
C LEU A 256 9.81 24.82 1.04
N THR A 257 8.92 25.73 1.47
CA THR A 257 7.58 25.39 1.95
C THR A 257 6.78 24.56 0.94
N GLY A 258 5.80 23.82 1.44
CA GLY A 258 4.87 23.03 0.66
C GLY A 258 5.04 21.52 0.83
N VAL A 259 4.18 20.79 0.13
CA VAL A 259 4.08 19.33 0.22
C VAL A 259 5.31 18.63 -0.37
N ARG A 260 5.80 17.62 0.34
CA ARG A 260 6.87 16.72 -0.06
C ARG A 260 6.50 15.28 0.30
N TRP A 261 6.83 14.37 -0.61
CA TRP A 261 6.88 12.94 -0.33
C TRP A 261 8.32 12.54 -0.16
N PHE A 262 8.60 11.79 0.91
CA PHE A 262 9.92 11.24 1.17
C PHE A 262 9.88 9.72 1.05
N LYS A 263 11.01 9.17 0.60
CA LYS A 263 11.29 7.75 0.54
C LYS A 263 12.66 7.52 1.15
N VAL A 264 12.71 6.72 2.21
CA VAL A 264 13.95 6.33 2.88
C VAL A 264 14.13 4.83 2.73
N ILE A 265 15.11 4.41 1.95
CA ILE A 265 15.51 3.02 1.80
C ILE A 265 16.46 2.70 2.95
N LEU A 266 16.14 1.68 3.75
CA LEU A 266 16.90 1.27 4.93
C LEU A 266 17.37 -0.17 4.73
N LYS A 267 18.68 -0.35 4.53
CA LYS A 267 19.34 -1.64 4.29
C LYS A 267 20.30 -1.97 5.43
N SER A 268 20.85 -3.18 5.42
CA SER A 268 21.83 -3.58 6.45
C SER A 268 23.14 -2.80 6.37
N ASP A 269 23.51 -2.36 5.17
CA ASP A 269 24.79 -1.72 4.86
C ASP A 269 24.69 -0.19 4.74
N GLY A 270 23.50 0.38 4.92
CA GLY A 270 23.29 1.83 4.83
C GLY A 270 21.86 2.23 4.51
N TRP A 271 21.71 3.49 4.15
CA TRP A 271 20.42 4.08 3.83
C TRP A 271 20.51 5.07 2.68
N SER A 272 19.38 5.36 2.05
CA SER A 272 19.28 6.35 0.98
C SER A 272 17.95 7.07 1.03
N VAL A 273 17.97 8.39 0.93
CA VAL A 273 16.79 9.25 0.94
C VAL A 273 16.53 9.79 -0.45
N TYR A 274 15.24 9.85 -0.79
CA TYR A 274 14.72 10.47 -1.99
C TYR A 274 13.52 11.35 -1.61
N SER A 275 13.25 12.37 -2.41
CA SER A 275 11.99 13.10 -2.31
C SER A 275 11.40 13.44 -3.67
N ARG A 276 10.14 13.86 -3.67
CA ARG A 276 9.44 14.40 -4.82
C ARG A 276 8.41 15.45 -4.38
N THR A 277 8.09 16.35 -5.29
CA THR A 277 7.14 17.46 -5.06
C THR A 277 5.78 17.22 -5.72
N SER A 278 5.66 16.14 -6.49
CA SER A 278 4.43 15.64 -7.09
C SER A 278 4.53 14.13 -7.27
N LEU A 279 3.41 13.43 -7.14
CA LEU A 279 3.35 11.97 -7.34
C LEU A 279 3.67 11.53 -8.78
N ASP A 280 3.50 12.43 -9.76
CA ASP A 280 3.84 12.17 -11.17
C ASP A 280 5.31 12.46 -11.49
N SER A 281 6.03 13.11 -10.57
CA SER A 281 7.47 13.35 -10.75
C SER A 281 8.30 12.16 -10.28
N SER A 282 9.44 11.94 -10.95
CA SER A 282 10.42 10.96 -10.53
C SER A 282 10.98 11.30 -9.15
N TRP A 283 11.38 10.27 -8.40
CA TRP A 283 12.12 10.43 -7.16
C TRP A 283 13.47 11.10 -7.42
N SER A 284 13.72 12.23 -6.74
CA SER A 284 15.02 12.87 -6.73
C SER A 284 15.86 12.29 -5.60
N PRO A 285 17.10 11.83 -5.84
CA PRO A 285 18.00 11.42 -4.77
C PRO A 285 18.36 12.62 -3.90
N TRP A 286 18.57 12.37 -2.61
CA TRP A 286 18.96 13.37 -1.62
C TRP A 286 20.33 13.03 -1.04
N ARG A 287 20.38 12.02 -0.18
CA ARG A 287 21.60 11.60 0.50
C ARG A 287 21.59 10.11 0.77
N SER A 288 22.76 9.58 1.03
CA SER A 288 22.97 8.20 1.45
C SER A 288 24.17 8.16 2.37
N ASP A 289 24.17 7.21 3.30
CA ASP A 289 25.33 6.92 4.12
C ASP A 289 25.35 5.43 4.45
N SER A 290 26.47 4.94 4.97
CA SER A 290 26.66 3.54 5.33
C SER A 290 26.57 3.31 6.83
N TRP A 291 26.18 2.10 7.19
CA TRP A 291 26.20 1.59 8.55
C TRP A 291 26.28 0.06 8.51
N SER A 292 26.21 -0.57 9.67
CA SER A 292 25.97 -2.01 9.80
C SER A 292 24.86 -2.20 10.82
N GLN A 293 23.66 -2.55 10.36
CA GLN A 293 22.47 -2.72 11.20
C GLN A 293 21.66 -3.93 10.72
N ASP A 294 21.12 -4.71 11.65
CA ASP A 294 20.21 -5.82 11.33
C ASP A 294 18.75 -5.44 11.60
N PHE A 295 18.53 -4.59 12.60
CA PHE A 295 17.22 -4.08 13.00
C PHE A 295 17.26 -2.58 13.20
N LEU A 296 16.14 -1.92 12.95
CA LEU A 296 15.98 -0.47 13.14
C LEU A 296 14.62 -0.15 13.75
N LYS A 297 14.57 0.91 14.55
CA LYS A 297 13.34 1.63 14.92
C LYS A 297 13.33 2.99 14.21
N PRO A 298 12.56 3.14 13.13
CA PRO A 298 12.35 4.44 12.50
C PRO A 298 11.68 5.43 13.44
N ALA A 299 12.03 6.70 13.33
CA ALA A 299 11.40 7.76 14.09
C ALA A 299 11.18 8.99 13.23
N LEU A 300 9.98 9.55 13.34
CA LEU A 300 9.70 10.90 12.87
C LEU A 300 10.12 11.88 13.94
N ARG A 301 10.69 13.00 13.50
CA ARG A 301 11.18 14.04 14.40
C ARG A 301 10.71 15.37 13.87
N HIS A 302 10.29 16.23 14.78
CA HIS A 302 10.21 17.67 14.59
C HIS A 302 11.31 18.29 15.44
N PHE A 303 12.12 19.16 14.88
CA PHE A 303 13.14 19.86 15.65
C PHE A 303 13.38 21.25 15.12
N THR A 304 13.26 22.26 15.99
CA THR A 304 13.42 23.66 15.59
C THR A 304 14.82 24.22 15.83
N GLY A 305 15.77 23.41 16.31
CA GLY A 305 17.18 23.78 16.40
C GLY A 305 17.66 24.10 17.81
N SER A 306 18.23 25.29 17.99
CA SER A 306 18.81 25.70 19.27
C SER A 306 17.92 26.71 19.98
N PRO A 307 17.75 26.62 21.32
CA PRO A 307 17.09 27.67 22.10
C PRO A 307 17.77 29.04 22.03
N SER A 308 19.06 29.08 21.68
CA SER A 308 19.81 30.34 21.57
C SER A 308 19.76 30.96 20.17
N ILE A 309 19.18 30.29 19.18
CA ILE A 309 19.07 30.78 17.81
C ILE A 309 17.59 30.81 17.43
N SER A 310 17.07 32.00 17.13
CA SER A 310 15.68 32.16 16.70
C SER A 310 15.38 31.30 15.47
N GLY A 311 14.36 30.47 15.56
CA GLY A 311 13.82 29.70 14.45
C GLY A 311 12.49 29.07 14.84
N SER A 312 11.66 28.86 13.84
CA SER A 312 10.36 28.18 13.98
C SER A 312 10.20 27.15 12.87
N LEU A 313 9.30 26.22 13.10
CA LEU A 313 8.89 25.22 12.12
C LEU A 313 7.43 24.86 12.39
N THR A 314 6.64 24.80 11.33
CA THR A 314 5.27 24.28 11.35
C THR A 314 5.12 23.32 10.19
N GLU A 315 4.67 22.11 10.48
CA GLU A 315 4.61 21.00 9.54
C GLU A 315 3.33 20.21 9.75
N ARG A 316 2.84 19.59 8.67
CA ARG A 316 1.70 18.67 8.73
C ARG A 316 2.14 17.30 8.28
N TRP A 317 1.93 16.29 9.12
CA TRP A 317 2.31 14.91 8.83
C TRP A 317 1.04 14.15 8.46
N TYR A 318 0.98 13.67 7.20
CA TYR A 318 -0.22 13.09 6.62
C TYR A 318 -0.29 11.57 6.71
N TYR A 319 0.86 10.90 6.69
CA TYR A 319 0.94 9.46 6.84
C TYR A 319 2.40 9.03 6.90
N TYR A 320 2.59 7.83 7.42
CA TYR A 320 3.84 7.12 7.48
C TYR A 320 3.61 5.63 7.28
N PHE A 321 4.42 4.96 6.46
CA PHE A 321 4.36 3.51 6.34
C PHE A 321 5.71 2.85 6.04
N HIS A 322 5.84 1.58 6.42
CA HIS A 322 6.91 0.69 5.97
C HIS A 322 6.40 -0.27 4.91
N ARG A 323 7.16 -0.44 3.83
CA ARG A 323 6.93 -1.49 2.83
C ARG A 323 8.20 -2.24 2.54
N LYS A 324 8.07 -3.43 1.95
CA LYS A 324 9.20 -4.26 1.59
C LYS A 324 10.10 -3.59 0.56
N TYR A 325 11.41 -3.75 0.72
CA TYR A 325 12.38 -3.32 -0.28
C TYR A 325 12.46 -4.29 -1.45
N ALA A 326 12.62 -3.75 -2.65
CA ALA A 326 13.05 -4.50 -3.82
C ALA A 326 14.24 -3.75 -4.46
N SER A 327 15.27 -4.49 -4.87
CA SER A 327 16.42 -3.90 -5.57
C SER A 327 16.06 -3.32 -6.94
N ILE A 328 14.98 -3.82 -7.54
CA ILE A 328 14.35 -3.29 -8.75
C ILE A 328 12.85 -3.20 -8.45
N GLU A 329 12.31 -1.98 -8.44
CA GLU A 329 10.88 -1.76 -8.21
C GLU A 329 10.04 -2.35 -9.36
N PRO A 330 8.99 -3.14 -9.07
CA PRO A 330 8.04 -3.58 -10.07
C PRO A 330 7.34 -2.39 -10.75
N THR A 331 6.99 -2.55 -12.01
CA THR A 331 6.18 -1.58 -12.76
C THR A 331 4.76 -2.09 -12.95
N THR A 332 3.79 -1.18 -12.98
CA THR A 332 2.37 -1.51 -13.12
C THR A 332 1.78 -0.86 -14.37
N SER A 333 0.83 -1.55 -15.00
CA SER A 333 0.06 -1.01 -16.13
C SER A 333 -1.37 -1.54 -16.08
N ILE A 334 -2.34 -0.66 -16.36
CA ILE A 334 -3.76 -1.02 -16.41
C ILE A 334 -4.12 -1.34 -17.87
N GLY A 335 -4.73 -2.49 -18.10
CA GLY A 335 -5.23 -2.91 -19.40
C GLY A 335 -6.41 -2.06 -19.87
N VAL A 336 -6.75 -2.21 -21.15
CA VAL A 336 -7.95 -1.61 -21.75
C VAL A 336 -9.22 -2.22 -21.16
N GLU A 337 -10.34 -1.49 -21.24
CA GLU A 337 -11.68 -2.02 -20.91
C GLU A 337 -12.12 -3.18 -21.78
#